data_AF-A0A5J4PQ20-F1
#
_entry.id   AF-A0A5J4PQ20-F1
#
_cell.length_a   1.000
_cell.length_b   1.000
_cell.length_c   1.000
_cell.angle_alpha   90.00
_cell.angle_beta   90.00
_cell.angle_gamma   90.00
#
_symmetry.space_group_name_H-M   'P 1'
#
loop_
_entity.id
_entity.type
_entity.pdbx_description
1 polymer ?
#
loop_
_entity_poly.entity_id
_entity_poly.type
_entity_poly.pdbx_seq_one_letter_code
_entity_poly.pdbx_strand_id
1 'polypeptide(L)'
;MASKEFESVGCVGNQNPSVSQTSQIINMLYPTEITDNMIDEQKKKRQINKILLALQTNMSENNSKYNNLTIGERIKDAITTLYNYKKHTDGKKGSKTGSAVDLGKCDDQLCVMDFDIKKDLSDEKITEIRNQIIENLPSNVGLVKTAHGGLH
;
A
#
# COMPACT_ATOMS: atom_id res chain seq x y z
N MET A 1 23.71 -27.93 -78.16
CA MET A 1 23.64 -29.27 -77.54
C MET A 1 23.71 -29.04 -76.04
N ALA A 2 22.58 -29.09 -75.33
CA ALA A 2 21.87 -30.27 -74.82
C ALA A 2 22.02 -30.28 -73.29
N SER A 3 20.88 -30.10 -72.63
CA SER A 3 20.66 -29.93 -71.20
C SER A 3 21.13 -31.12 -70.35
N LYS A 4 21.40 -30.87 -69.07
CA LYS A 4 21.00 -31.74 -67.95
C LYS A 4 21.21 -31.04 -66.61
N GLU A 5 20.10 -30.70 -65.96
CA GLU A 5 20.01 -30.51 -64.51
C GLU A 5 20.25 -31.85 -63.82
N PHE A 6 20.96 -31.86 -62.69
CA PHE A 6 21.04 -33.03 -61.80
C PHE A 6 20.95 -32.62 -60.33
N GLU A 7 19.74 -32.83 -59.82
CA GLU A 7 19.27 -33.28 -58.52
C GLU A 7 20.23 -33.33 -57.31
N SER A 8 19.81 -32.65 -56.25
CA SER A 8 20.29 -32.79 -54.87
C SER A 8 19.85 -34.13 -54.28
N VAL A 9 20.81 -35.01 -53.99
CA VAL A 9 20.56 -36.29 -53.32
C VAL A 9 20.21 -36.06 -51.84
N GLY A 10 19.02 -36.53 -51.45
CA GLY A 10 18.47 -36.38 -50.11
C GLY A 10 19.20 -37.17 -49.03
N CYS A 11 19.22 -36.62 -47.82
CA CYS A 11 19.76 -37.26 -46.62
C CYS A 11 18.89 -38.46 -46.23
N VAL A 12 19.51 -39.62 -46.07
CA VAL A 12 18.89 -40.85 -45.54
C VAL A 12 18.68 -40.66 -44.03
N GLY A 13 17.42 -40.58 -43.61
CA GLY A 13 17.05 -40.51 -42.21
C GLY A 13 17.39 -41.82 -41.48
N ASN A 14 18.25 -41.73 -40.47
CA ASN A 14 18.38 -42.77 -39.45
C ASN A 14 17.07 -42.87 -38.69
N GLN A 15 16.32 -43.95 -38.90
CA GLN A 15 15.19 -44.30 -38.05
C GLN A 15 15.75 -44.79 -36.70
N ASN A 16 15.89 -43.87 -35.75
CA ASN A 16 16.03 -44.24 -34.35
C ASN A 16 14.70 -44.88 -33.89
N PRO A 17 14.69 -46.11 -33.36
CA PRO A 17 13.48 -46.71 -32.83
C PRO A 17 12.91 -45.83 -31.73
N SER A 18 11.59 -45.69 -31.79
CA SER A 18 10.79 -44.66 -31.13
C SER A 18 11.08 -44.47 -29.64
N VAL A 19 11.31 -43.21 -29.25
CA VAL A 19 11.27 -42.67 -27.86
C VAL A 19 9.92 -42.98 -27.14
N SER A 20 8.93 -43.50 -27.88
CA SER A 20 7.63 -43.95 -27.40
C SER A 20 7.71 -45.21 -26.53
N GLN A 21 8.56 -46.20 -26.85
CA GLN A 21 8.58 -47.47 -26.11
C GLN A 21 9.30 -47.36 -24.75
N THR A 22 10.38 -46.60 -24.65
CA THR A 22 11.11 -46.40 -23.39
C THR A 22 10.32 -45.61 -22.36
N SER A 23 9.53 -44.63 -22.80
CA SER A 23 8.62 -43.87 -21.92
C SER A 23 7.44 -44.73 -21.43
N GLN A 24 6.99 -45.69 -22.24
CA GLN A 24 5.95 -46.65 -21.86
C GLN A 24 6.46 -47.68 -20.84
N ILE A 25 7.72 -48.12 -20.93
CA ILE A 25 8.31 -49.07 -19.98
C ILE A 25 8.55 -48.43 -18.60
N ILE A 26 8.97 -47.17 -18.54
CA ILE A 26 9.20 -46.48 -17.25
C ILE A 26 7.88 -46.27 -16.48
N ASN A 27 6.79 -45.94 -17.17
CA ASN A 27 5.46 -45.80 -16.55
C ASN A 27 4.86 -47.13 -16.08
N MET A 28 5.31 -48.28 -16.60
CA MET A 28 4.90 -49.60 -16.10
C MET A 28 5.74 -50.09 -14.91
N LEU A 29 6.98 -49.62 -14.74
CA LEU A 29 7.84 -50.05 -13.63
C LEU A 29 7.64 -49.25 -12.34
N TYR A 30 7.18 -48.00 -12.44
CA TYR A 30 6.83 -47.17 -11.29
C TYR A 30 5.60 -46.32 -11.61
N PRO A 31 4.38 -46.86 -11.49
CA PRO A 31 3.22 -46.00 -11.41
C PRO A 31 3.46 -45.08 -10.20
N THR A 32 3.67 -43.79 -10.45
CA THR A 32 3.54 -42.81 -9.37
C THR A 32 2.04 -42.75 -9.14
N GLU A 33 1.53 -43.65 -8.29
CA GLU A 33 0.17 -43.57 -7.79
C GLU A 33 0.08 -42.23 -7.07
N ILE A 34 -0.43 -41.23 -7.79
CA ILE A 34 -0.91 -40.01 -7.15
C ILE A 34 -2.14 -40.47 -6.39
N THR A 35 -1.93 -40.84 -5.14
CA THR A 35 -3.00 -41.27 -4.24
C THR A 35 -4.05 -40.15 -4.17
N ASP A 36 -5.33 -40.52 -4.07
CA ASP A 36 -6.42 -39.55 -3.94
C ASP A 36 -6.17 -38.55 -2.79
N ASN A 37 -5.45 -38.99 -1.74
CA ASN A 37 -4.98 -38.16 -0.63
C ASN A 37 -4.01 -37.03 -1.06
N MET A 38 -3.10 -37.28 -2.03
CA MET A 38 -2.20 -36.25 -2.55
C MET A 38 -2.95 -35.20 -3.39
N ILE A 39 -3.98 -35.62 -4.15
CA ILE A 39 -4.84 -34.71 -4.92
C ILE A 39 -5.72 -33.87 -3.98
N ASP A 40 -6.26 -34.49 -2.93
CA ASP A 40 -7.08 -33.81 -1.92
C ASP A 40 -6.26 -32.75 -1.15
N GLU A 41 -5.04 -33.09 -0.72
CA GLU A 41 -4.13 -32.12 -0.08
C GLU A 41 -3.77 -30.95 -1.00
N GLN A 42 -3.55 -31.19 -2.29
CA GLN A 42 -3.28 -30.11 -3.26
C GLN A 42 -4.52 -29.22 -3.49
N LYS A 43 -5.72 -29.82 -3.55
CA LYS A 43 -6.99 -29.06 -3.61
C LYS A 43 -7.19 -28.21 -2.37
N LYS A 44 -6.94 -28.77 -1.19
CA LYS A 44 -7.03 -28.09 0.11
C LYS A 44 -6.04 -26.92 0.19
N LYS A 45 -4.78 -27.11 -0.21
CA LYS A 45 -3.77 -26.04 -0.31
C LYS A 45 -4.20 -24.92 -1.26
N ARG A 46 -4.73 -25.26 -2.44
CA ARG A 46 -5.24 -24.26 -3.40
C ARG A 46 -6.42 -23.48 -2.82
N GLN A 47 -7.28 -24.15 -2.06
CA GLN A 47 -8.42 -23.52 -1.41
C GLN A 47 -7.99 -22.59 -0.27
N ILE A 48 -7.03 -23.01 0.56
CA ILE A 48 -6.39 -22.19 1.60
C ILE A 48 -5.71 -20.96 0.97
N ASN A 49 -4.95 -21.13 -0.11
CA ASN A 49 -4.28 -20.01 -0.78
C ASN A 49 -5.28 -19.01 -1.37
N LYS A 50 -6.42 -19.47 -1.90
CA LYS A 50 -7.50 -18.58 -2.34
C LYS A 50 -8.09 -17.77 -1.19
N ILE A 51 -8.33 -18.41 -0.04
CA ILE A 51 -8.84 -17.74 1.15
C ILE A 51 -7.82 -16.72 1.66
N LEU A 52 -6.54 -17.09 1.72
CA LEU A 52 -5.46 -16.21 2.14
C LEU A 52 -5.36 -14.97 1.24
N LEU A 53 -5.44 -15.15 -0.09
CA LEU A 53 -5.41 -14.06 -1.04
C LEU A 53 -6.62 -13.12 -0.85
N ALA A 54 -7.82 -13.66 -0.68
CA ALA A 54 -9.02 -12.87 -0.43
C ALA A 54 -8.91 -12.06 0.88
N LEU A 55 -8.35 -12.65 1.94
CA LEU A 55 -8.11 -11.94 3.21
C LEU A 55 -7.09 -10.80 3.05
N GLN A 56 -6.01 -11.02 2.29
CA GLN A 56 -5.01 -9.99 2.00
C GLN A 56 -5.61 -8.84 1.18
N THR A 57 -6.40 -9.16 0.15
CA THR A 57 -7.10 -8.16 -0.68
C THR A 57 -8.07 -7.35 0.15
N ASN A 58 -8.91 -7.98 0.98
CA ASN A 58 -9.86 -7.27 1.84
C ASN A 58 -9.16 -6.36 2.87
N MET A 59 -8.03 -6.80 3.46
CA MET A 59 -7.24 -5.94 4.34
C MET A 59 -6.65 -4.74 3.60
N SER A 60 -6.21 -4.92 2.35
CA SER A 60 -5.70 -3.81 1.53
C SER A 60 -6.81 -2.83 1.11
N GLU A 61 -8.01 -3.33 0.80
CA GLU A 61 -9.16 -2.51 0.40
C GLU A 61 -9.72 -1.70 1.58
N ASN A 62 -9.82 -2.30 2.77
CA ASN A 62 -10.24 -1.61 3.99
C ASN A 62 -9.26 -0.51 4.43
N ASN A 63 -7.97 -0.69 4.11
CA ASN A 63 -6.96 0.34 4.29
C ASN A 63 -7.01 1.43 3.19
N SER A 64 -7.59 1.17 2.01
CA SER A 64 -7.49 2.08 0.87
C SER A 64 -8.33 3.35 0.95
N LYS A 65 -9.46 3.33 1.69
CA LYS A 65 -10.45 4.42 1.65
C LYS A 65 -9.87 5.77 2.09
N TYR A 66 -9.03 5.77 3.12
CA TYR A 66 -8.42 6.98 3.69
C TYR A 66 -6.93 7.11 3.35
N ASN A 67 -6.24 6.00 3.08
CA ASN A 67 -4.80 6.01 2.76
C ASN A 67 -4.48 6.65 1.40
N ASN A 68 -5.47 6.75 0.52
CA ASN A 68 -5.31 7.44 -0.78
C ASN A 68 -5.65 8.94 -0.72
N LEU A 69 -6.13 9.43 0.42
CA LEU A 69 -6.48 10.83 0.62
C LEU A 69 -5.38 11.54 1.40
N THR A 70 -5.10 12.78 1.00
CA THR A 70 -4.27 13.68 1.80
C THR A 70 -4.96 14.00 3.13
N ILE A 71 -4.19 14.41 4.15
CA ILE A 71 -4.76 14.87 5.43
C ILE A 71 -5.77 16.01 5.21
N GLY A 72 -5.46 16.94 4.30
CA GLY A 72 -6.36 18.05 3.95
C GLY A 72 -7.72 17.57 3.44
N GLU A 73 -7.76 16.54 2.62
CA GLU A 73 -9.01 15.94 2.12
C GLU A 73 -9.77 15.19 3.21
N ARG A 74 -9.07 14.51 4.12
CA ARG A 74 -9.67 13.77 5.24
C ARG A 74 -10.31 14.70 6.27
N ILE A 75 -9.74 15.88 6.50
CA ILE A 75 -10.23 16.83 7.52
C ILE A 75 -11.18 17.90 6.96
N LYS A 76 -11.38 17.97 5.63
CA LYS A 76 -12.08 19.10 4.97
C LYS A 76 -13.45 19.44 5.59
N ASP A 77 -14.23 18.41 5.93
CA ASP A 77 -15.58 18.53 6.48
C ASP A 77 -15.59 18.68 8.01
N ALA A 78 -14.43 18.49 8.65
CA ALA A 78 -14.20 18.67 10.08
C ALA A 78 -13.68 20.07 10.42
N ILE A 79 -13.28 20.88 9.43
CA ILE A 79 -12.75 22.23 9.66
C ILE A 79 -13.89 23.22 9.94
N THR A 80 -13.82 23.89 11.09
CA THR A 80 -14.68 25.02 11.44
C THR A 80 -13.87 26.31 11.50
N THR A 81 -14.34 27.36 10.81
CA THR A 81 -13.71 28.69 10.88
C THR A 81 -14.02 29.37 12.21
N LEU A 82 -12.98 29.87 12.88
CA LEU A 82 -13.09 30.64 14.12
C LEU A 82 -13.15 32.14 13.82
N TYR A 83 -13.95 32.86 14.59
CA TYR A 83 -14.15 34.30 14.47
C TYR A 83 -13.97 34.96 15.84
N ASN A 84 -13.50 36.21 15.88
CA ASN A 84 -13.56 36.96 17.12
C ASN A 84 -15.01 37.32 17.47
N TYR A 85 -15.29 37.32 18.78
CA TYR A 85 -16.58 37.73 19.29
C TYR A 85 -16.59 39.25 19.49
N LYS A 86 -17.47 39.95 18.79
CA LYS A 86 -17.68 41.39 18.98
C LYS A 86 -18.90 41.61 19.89
N LYS A 87 -18.62 41.80 21.19
CA LYS A 87 -19.62 42.05 22.25
C LYS A 87 -20.56 43.21 21.95
N HIS A 88 -20.06 44.27 21.30
CA HIS A 88 -20.79 45.53 21.12
C HIS A 88 -21.46 45.67 19.73
N THR A 89 -21.50 44.62 18.92
CA THR A 89 -22.12 44.66 17.58
C THR A 89 -23.22 43.61 17.44
N ASP A 90 -24.09 43.50 18.46
CA ASP A 90 -25.29 42.64 18.48
C ASP A 90 -25.01 41.17 18.10
N GLY A 91 -23.88 40.62 18.54
CA GLY A 91 -23.52 39.22 18.28
C GLY A 91 -23.10 38.90 16.84
N LYS A 92 -22.92 39.91 15.97
CA LYS A 92 -22.32 39.70 14.64
C LYS A 92 -20.92 39.11 14.80
N LYS A 93 -20.63 38.02 14.06
CA LYS A 93 -19.29 37.45 13.94
C LYS A 93 -18.34 38.55 13.48
N GLY A 94 -17.23 38.74 14.18
CA GLY A 94 -16.23 39.70 13.73
C GLY A 94 -15.27 39.07 12.71
N SER A 95 -14.00 39.49 12.71
CA SER A 95 -13.00 38.98 11.77
C SER A 95 -12.64 37.52 12.05
N LYS A 96 -12.35 36.77 10.99
CA LYS A 96 -11.78 35.42 11.10
C LYS A 96 -10.50 35.47 11.93
N THR A 97 -10.40 34.61 12.93
CA THR A 97 -9.23 34.47 13.81
C THR A 97 -8.44 33.20 13.55
N GLY A 98 -9.05 32.20 12.93
CA GLY A 98 -8.37 30.94 12.63
C GLY A 98 -9.33 29.85 12.15
N SER A 99 -8.90 28.60 12.31
CA SER A 99 -9.67 27.41 12.02
C SER A 99 -9.42 26.37 13.11
N ALA A 100 -10.40 25.52 13.40
CA ALA A 100 -10.28 24.36 14.27
C ALA A 100 -10.70 23.10 13.50
N VAL A 101 -10.08 21.97 13.81
CA VAL A 101 -10.47 20.66 13.28
C VAL A 101 -11.20 19.90 14.39
N ASP A 102 -12.42 19.45 14.09
CA ASP A 102 -13.19 18.59 14.98
C ASP A 102 -12.84 17.12 14.74
N LEU A 103 -11.96 16.56 15.57
CA LEU A 103 -11.51 15.17 15.44
C LEU A 103 -12.66 14.16 15.57
N GLY A 104 -13.78 14.52 16.22
CA GLY A 104 -14.97 13.66 16.28
C GLY A 104 -15.69 13.52 14.94
N LYS A 105 -15.36 14.37 13.96
CA LYS A 105 -15.84 14.30 12.57
C LYS A 105 -14.81 13.72 11.60
N CYS A 106 -13.62 13.40 12.09
CA CYS A 106 -12.58 12.75 11.31
C CYS A 106 -12.77 11.22 11.30
N ASP A 107 -12.07 10.55 10.40
CA ASP A 107 -11.92 9.10 10.49
C ASP A 107 -11.09 8.70 11.72
N ASP A 108 -11.25 7.46 12.17
CA ASP A 108 -10.60 6.90 13.36
C ASP A 108 -9.10 6.59 13.19
N GLN A 109 -8.53 6.93 12.02
CA GLN A 109 -7.14 6.70 11.67
C GLN A 109 -6.32 8.01 11.68
N LEU A 110 -6.87 9.10 12.21
CA LEU A 110 -6.12 10.34 12.47
C LEU A 110 -5.72 10.44 13.94
N CYS A 111 -4.50 10.88 14.17
CA CYS A 111 -3.94 11.19 15.48
C CYS A 111 -3.31 12.58 15.43
N VAL A 112 -3.41 13.32 16.53
CA VAL A 112 -2.75 14.62 16.71
C VAL A 112 -1.73 14.47 17.83
N MET A 113 -0.50 14.93 17.59
CA MET A 113 0.56 14.94 18.59
C MET A 113 0.94 16.39 18.87
N ASP A 114 0.76 16.82 20.12
CA ASP A 114 1.17 18.16 20.55
C ASP A 114 2.60 18.10 21.11
N PHE A 115 3.52 18.81 20.46
CA PHE A 115 4.89 18.96 20.91
C PHE A 115 5.08 20.34 21.58
N ASP A 116 5.00 20.36 22.90
CA ASP A 116 5.38 21.52 23.71
C ASP A 116 6.85 21.41 24.16
N ILE A 117 7.68 22.32 23.68
CA ILE A 117 9.10 22.39 24.05
C ILE A 117 9.22 23.26 25.29
N LYS A 118 9.95 22.79 26.31
CA LYS A 118 10.12 23.55 27.54
C LYS A 118 10.73 24.93 27.26
N LYS A 119 10.12 25.95 27.87
CA LYS A 119 10.44 27.37 27.66
C LYS A 119 11.65 27.88 28.45
N ASP A 120 12.22 27.04 29.32
CA ASP A 120 13.44 27.33 30.08
C ASP A 120 14.72 27.09 29.27
N LEU A 121 14.60 26.52 28.07
CA LEU A 121 15.69 26.37 27.12
C LEU A 121 15.98 27.68 26.38
N SER A 122 17.20 27.82 25.86
CA SER A 122 17.53 28.93 24.96
C SER A 122 16.76 28.83 23.62
N ASP A 123 16.50 29.96 22.98
CA ASP A 123 15.82 30.00 21.67
C ASP A 123 16.54 29.16 20.60
N GLU A 124 17.88 29.13 20.66
CA GLU A 124 18.72 28.29 19.81
C GLU A 124 18.42 26.81 20.03
N LYS A 125 18.35 26.36 21.30
CA LYS A 125 18.08 24.96 21.62
C LYS A 125 16.64 24.56 21.30
N ILE A 126 15.68 25.46 21.53
CA ILE A 126 14.28 25.27 21.12
C ILE A 126 14.19 25.10 19.60
N THR A 127 14.94 25.91 18.85
CA THR A 127 14.97 25.84 17.38
C THR A 127 15.63 24.56 16.89
N GLU A 128 16.74 24.14 17.51
CA GLU A 128 17.42 22.88 17.19
C GLU A 128 16.49 21.68 17.39
N ILE A 129 15.81 21.58 18.55
CA ILE A 129 14.85 20.50 18.84
C ILE A 129 13.70 20.51 17.83
N ARG A 130 13.16 21.68 17.50
CA ARG A 130 12.07 21.82 16.53
C ARG A 130 12.49 21.31 15.15
N ASN A 131 13.68 21.68 14.68
CA ASN A 131 14.20 21.23 13.39
C ASN A 131 14.43 19.73 13.38
N GLN A 132 14.99 19.16 14.45
CA GLN A 132 15.16 17.72 14.59
C GLN A 132 13.83 16.97 14.54
N ILE A 133 12.76 17.48 15.18
CA ILE A 133 11.42 16.88 15.06
C ILE A 133 10.97 16.90 13.60
N ILE A 134 11.01 18.07 12.95
CA ILE A 134 10.54 18.24 11.56
C ILE A 134 11.32 17.35 10.58
N GLU A 135 12.64 17.24 10.74
CA GLU A 135 13.51 16.42 9.88
C GLU A 135 13.25 14.92 10.00
N ASN A 136 12.75 14.46 11.16
CA ASN A 136 12.46 13.05 11.42
C ASN A 136 10.98 12.68 11.16
N LEU A 137 10.13 13.64 10.77
CA LEU A 137 8.74 13.37 10.44
C LEU A 137 8.61 12.71 9.06
N PRO A 138 7.75 11.69 8.91
CA PRO A 138 7.51 11.07 7.63
C PRO A 138 6.73 12.02 6.69
N SER A 139 6.83 11.81 5.38
CA SER A 139 6.21 12.71 4.39
C SER A 139 4.68 12.71 4.38
N ASN A 140 4.04 11.78 5.10
CA ASN A 140 2.59 11.62 5.18
C ASN A 140 1.96 12.25 6.43
N VAL A 141 2.68 13.10 7.17
CA VAL A 141 2.12 13.87 8.29
C VAL A 141 1.82 15.31 7.90
N GLY A 142 0.79 15.87 8.54
CA GLY A 142 0.44 17.28 8.42
C GLY A 142 1.12 18.03 9.57
N LEU A 143 1.78 19.14 9.26
CA LEU A 143 2.47 19.96 10.24
C LEU A 143 1.74 21.28 10.44
N VAL A 144 1.42 21.62 11.68
CA VAL A 144 0.74 22.86 12.05
C VAL A 144 1.58 23.61 13.08
N LYS A 145 2.03 24.82 12.73
CA LYS A 145 2.64 25.74 13.69
C LYS A 145 1.55 26.42 14.51
N THR A 146 1.59 26.30 15.83
CA THR A 146 0.60 26.93 16.72
C THR A 146 0.87 28.42 16.89
N ALA A 147 -0.12 29.17 17.38
CA ALA A 147 0.00 30.62 17.60
C ALA A 147 1.14 31.01 18.55
N HIS A 148 1.50 30.12 19.49
CA HIS A 148 2.59 30.34 20.45
C HIS A 148 3.93 29.74 19.99
N GLY A 149 4.03 29.30 18.73
CA GLY A 149 5.26 28.75 18.17
C GLY A 149 5.55 27.28 18.53
N GLY A 150 4.58 26.59 19.14
CA GLY A 150 4.59 25.14 19.30
C GLY A 150 4.27 24.42 17.98
N LEU A 151 4.27 23.08 18.03
CA LEU A 151 4.13 22.21 16.86
C LEU A 151 3.03 21.18 17.11
N HIS A 152 2.04 21.15 16.22
CA HIS A 152 0.99 20.13 16.15
C HIS A 152 1.14 19.32 14.86
#